data_AF-A0A927UJ69-F1
#
_entry.id   AF-A0A927UJ69-F1
#
_cell.length_a   1.000
_cell.length_b   1.000
_cell.length_c   1.000
_cell.angle_alpha   90.00
_cell.angle_beta   90.00
_cell.angle_gamma   90.00
#
_symmetry.space_group_name_H-M   'P 1'
#
loop_
_entity.id
_entity.type
_entity.pdbx_description
1 polymer ?
#
loop_
_entity_poly.entity_id
_entity_poly.type
_entity_poly.pdbx_seq_one_letter_code
_entity_poly.pdbx_strand_id
1 'polypeptide(L)'
;MGSESGQKFNLPEMKTYFEEQMPKIRLISDLALSETDFRRLGTKLKSAFVFSDKKDGIDEIMLCYLVYWVYALIYWDEDTGIHDELTDYCAELPQHQIRHHFEMIVDLFADYDIEKFGYQNDSIEEQAMVLIARHAGIPNDEKYLVFELIDDYRNQNVSVTQMVNDIYAHLPYKSKYIFSMLDYQSRQDMIWEIRALMADICSGVPSREELLAKYPHTSISLIDYCFFWQEGRTLIDQAK
;
A
#
# COMPACT_ATOMS: atom_id res chain seq x y z
N MET A 1 25.20 -21.29 -4.35
CA MET A 1 24.88 -21.71 -2.96
C MET A 1 24.54 -20.44 -2.19
N GLY A 2 23.35 -20.21 -1.66
CA GLY A 2 22.13 -21.01 -1.62
C GLY A 2 20.92 -20.21 -2.10
N SER A 3 19.94 -20.94 -2.61
CA SER A 3 18.58 -20.47 -2.80
C SER A 3 17.93 -20.34 -1.42
N GLU A 4 17.63 -19.12 -0.98
CA GLU A 4 16.76 -18.94 0.19
C GLU A 4 15.37 -19.48 -0.17
N SER A 5 15.09 -20.65 0.39
CA SER A 5 13.81 -21.33 0.33
C SER A 5 12.76 -20.41 0.96
N GLY A 6 11.74 -20.02 0.18
CA GLY A 6 10.57 -19.32 0.71
C GLY A 6 10.04 -20.04 1.94
N GLN A 7 10.14 -19.38 3.09
CA GLN A 7 9.81 -19.95 4.40
C GLN A 7 8.37 -20.47 4.37
N LYS A 8 8.18 -21.73 4.74
CA LYS A 8 6.89 -22.40 4.78
C LYS A 8 6.17 -22.02 6.07
N PHE A 9 5.60 -20.83 6.13
CA PHE A 9 4.88 -20.39 7.32
C PHE A 9 3.46 -20.95 7.39
N ASN A 10 3.02 -21.37 8.58
CA ASN A 10 1.60 -21.50 8.93
C ASN A 10 1.03 -20.15 9.41
N LEU A 11 -0.30 -20.03 9.56
CA LEU A 11 -0.95 -18.74 9.88
C LEU A 11 -0.48 -18.14 11.22
N PRO A 12 -0.32 -18.91 12.32
CA PRO A 12 0.30 -18.40 13.54
C PRO A 12 1.72 -17.86 13.35
N GLU A 13 2.57 -18.54 12.58
CA GLU A 13 3.93 -18.07 12.31
C GLU A 13 3.94 -16.80 11.46
N MET A 14 3.04 -16.68 10.47
CA MET A 14 2.85 -15.45 9.69
C MET A 14 2.40 -14.29 10.58
N LYS A 15 1.49 -14.55 11.52
CA LYS A 15 1.04 -13.55 12.49
C LYS A 15 2.21 -13.05 13.33
N THR A 16 2.95 -13.95 13.98
CA THR A 16 4.12 -13.58 14.79
C THR A 16 5.16 -12.82 13.97
N TYR A 17 5.43 -13.24 12.73
CA TYR A 17 6.30 -12.49 11.83
C TYR A 17 5.79 -11.07 11.60
N PHE A 18 4.50 -10.90 11.28
CA PHE A 18 3.93 -9.56 11.08
C PHE A 18 3.98 -8.71 12.35
N GLU A 19 3.64 -9.26 13.51
CA GLU A 19 3.73 -8.57 14.81
C GLU A 19 5.15 -8.04 15.08
N GLU A 20 6.18 -8.82 14.73
CA GLU A 20 7.58 -8.41 14.87
C GLU A 20 8.05 -7.37 13.84
N GLN A 21 7.39 -7.28 12.68
CA GLN A 21 7.75 -6.34 11.62
C GLN A 21 6.96 -5.02 11.68
N MET A 22 5.71 -5.03 12.13
CA MET A 22 4.84 -3.84 12.16
C MET A 22 5.50 -2.61 12.80
N PRO A 23 6.23 -2.71 13.93
CA PRO A 23 6.88 -1.54 14.53
C PRO A 23 8.08 -0.98 13.73
N LYS A 24 8.54 -1.68 12.68
CA LYS A 24 9.74 -1.35 11.89
C LYS A 24 9.41 -0.80 10.51
N ILE A 25 8.16 -0.86 10.10
CA ILE A 25 7.70 -0.42 8.79
C ILE A 25 7.00 0.93 8.89
N ARG A 26 6.90 1.64 7.76
CA ARG A 26 6.11 2.88 7.68
C ARG A 26 4.74 2.57 7.10
N LEU A 27 4.73 1.81 6.01
CA LEU A 27 3.53 1.29 5.38
C LEU A 27 3.57 -0.24 5.36
N ILE A 28 2.42 -0.88 5.22
CA ILE A 28 2.34 -2.36 5.15
C ILE A 28 3.00 -2.88 3.87
N SER A 29 3.00 -2.09 2.80
CA SER A 29 3.77 -2.36 1.58
C SER A 29 5.29 -2.44 1.80
N ASP A 30 5.83 -1.89 2.89
CA ASP A 30 7.26 -2.01 3.21
C ASP A 30 7.64 -3.39 3.75
N LEU A 31 6.69 -4.28 4.06
CA LEU A 31 6.99 -5.70 4.35
C LEU A 31 7.64 -6.41 3.16
N ALA A 32 7.54 -5.85 1.94
CA ALA A 32 8.07 -6.40 0.70
C ALA A 32 7.68 -7.87 0.46
N LEU A 33 6.43 -8.20 0.76
CA LEU A 33 5.90 -9.56 0.66
C LEU A 33 5.84 -9.98 -0.80
N SER A 34 6.44 -11.13 -1.14
CA SER A 34 6.43 -11.63 -2.52
C SER A 34 5.02 -12.05 -2.94
N GLU A 35 4.73 -12.02 -4.24
CA GLU A 35 3.43 -12.50 -4.77
C GLU A 35 3.16 -13.96 -4.36
N THR A 36 4.21 -14.78 -4.31
CA THR A 36 4.10 -16.17 -3.86
C THR A 36 3.68 -16.27 -2.40
N ASP A 37 4.26 -15.45 -1.53
CA ASP A 37 3.91 -15.44 -0.10
C ASP A 37 2.52 -14.85 0.14
N PHE A 38 2.13 -13.85 -0.66
CA PHE A 38 0.77 -13.29 -0.66
C PHE A 38 -0.27 -14.36 -1.05
N ARG A 39 -0.06 -15.08 -2.16
CA ARG A 39 -0.96 -16.16 -2.59
C ARG A 39 -1.06 -17.28 -1.54
N ARG A 40 0.04 -17.58 -0.85
CA ARG A 40 0.05 -18.53 0.28
C ARG A 40 -0.75 -18.02 1.47
N LEU A 41 -0.57 -16.75 1.86
CA LEU A 41 -1.34 -16.11 2.91
C LEU A 41 -2.85 -16.19 2.61
N GLY A 42 -3.27 -15.85 1.40
CA GLY A 42 -4.66 -15.99 0.96
C GLY A 42 -5.18 -17.43 1.10
N THR A 43 -4.42 -18.42 0.65
CA THR A 43 -4.79 -19.84 0.80
C THR A 43 -4.97 -20.25 2.27
N LYS A 44 -4.10 -19.77 3.16
CA LYS A 44 -4.17 -20.05 4.60
C LYS A 44 -5.36 -19.37 5.26
N LEU A 45 -5.62 -18.11 4.92
CA LEU A 45 -6.78 -17.36 5.39
C LEU A 45 -8.08 -18.03 4.95
N LYS A 46 -8.22 -18.38 3.67
CA LYS A 46 -9.38 -19.12 3.15
C LYS A 46 -9.65 -20.40 3.93
N SER A 47 -8.59 -21.17 4.19
CA SER A 47 -8.70 -22.38 5.01
C SER A 47 -9.22 -22.03 6.41
N ALA A 48 -8.66 -21.01 7.05
CA ALA A 48 -9.10 -20.57 8.38
C ALA A 48 -10.58 -20.14 8.40
N PHE A 49 -11.05 -19.40 7.39
CA PHE A 49 -12.44 -18.96 7.28
C PHE A 49 -13.41 -20.12 6.98
N VAL A 50 -13.01 -21.10 6.16
CA VAL A 50 -13.84 -22.29 5.88
C VAL A 50 -13.99 -23.18 7.12
N PHE A 51 -12.96 -23.26 7.97
CA PHE A 51 -13.03 -24.06 9.21
C PHE A 51 -13.58 -23.28 10.41
N SER A 52 -13.73 -21.95 10.31
CA SER A 52 -14.36 -21.12 11.33
C SER A 52 -15.88 -21.12 11.17
N ASP A 53 -16.53 -22.26 11.40
CA ASP A 53 -17.98 -22.32 11.69
C ASP A 53 -18.34 -21.47 12.94
N LYS A 54 -17.32 -21.02 13.68
CA LYS A 54 -17.42 -20.11 14.82
C LYS A 54 -16.81 -18.76 14.45
N LYS A 55 -17.66 -17.75 14.47
CA LYS A 55 -17.38 -16.32 14.31
C LYS A 55 -16.41 -15.73 15.35
N ASP A 56 -15.85 -16.55 16.24
CA ASP A 56 -15.07 -16.16 17.43
C ASP A 56 -13.54 -16.24 17.24
N GLY A 57 -13.05 -16.46 16.01
CA GLY A 57 -11.61 -16.63 15.73
C GLY A 57 -11.01 -15.59 14.78
N ILE A 58 -11.79 -14.60 14.34
CA ILE A 58 -11.32 -13.64 13.33
C ILE A 58 -10.28 -12.67 13.91
N ASP A 59 -10.44 -12.29 15.18
CA ASP A 59 -9.52 -11.42 15.92
C ASP A 59 -8.10 -11.99 15.91
N GLU A 60 -7.97 -13.32 16.07
CA GLU A 60 -6.68 -14.01 16.08
C GLU A 60 -5.96 -13.95 14.72
N ILE A 61 -6.68 -13.70 13.63
CA ILE A 61 -6.12 -13.68 12.27
C ILE A 61 -6.18 -12.28 11.63
N MET A 62 -6.66 -11.27 12.36
CA MET A 62 -6.99 -9.97 11.79
C MET A 62 -5.76 -9.23 11.23
N LEU A 63 -4.60 -9.34 11.88
CA LEU A 63 -3.37 -8.74 11.34
C LEU A 63 -2.98 -9.37 9.99
N CYS A 64 -3.05 -10.71 9.91
CA CYS A 64 -2.82 -11.43 8.66
C CYS A 64 -3.83 -11.03 7.59
N TYR A 65 -5.08 -10.82 7.98
CA TYR A 65 -6.15 -10.37 7.10
C TYR A 65 -5.91 -8.95 6.59
N LEU A 66 -5.53 -8.01 7.45
CA LEU A 66 -5.15 -6.65 7.07
C LEU A 66 -3.98 -6.64 6.07
N VAL A 67 -2.91 -7.39 6.36
CA VAL A 67 -1.77 -7.52 5.43
C VAL A 67 -2.24 -8.07 4.09
N TYR A 68 -3.09 -9.09 4.11
CA TYR A 68 -3.67 -9.65 2.89
C TYR A 68 -4.44 -8.61 2.07
N TRP A 69 -5.29 -7.78 2.68
CA TRP A 69 -6.04 -6.73 2.00
C TRP A 69 -5.16 -5.70 1.31
N VAL A 70 -4.10 -5.23 1.99
CA VAL A 70 -3.14 -4.29 1.41
C VAL A 70 -2.45 -4.92 0.19
N TYR A 71 -2.00 -6.17 0.29
CA TYR A 71 -1.32 -6.85 -0.81
C TYR A 71 -2.26 -7.31 -1.93
N ALA A 72 -3.55 -7.50 -1.65
CA ALA A 72 -4.57 -7.74 -2.67
C ALA A 72 -4.69 -6.52 -3.61
N LEU A 73 -4.54 -5.29 -3.10
CA LEU A 73 -4.47 -4.09 -3.95
C LEU A 73 -3.18 -4.03 -4.78
N ILE A 74 -2.04 -4.43 -4.21
CA ILE A 74 -0.73 -4.38 -4.87
C ILE A 74 -0.63 -5.41 -6.00
N TYR A 75 -1.06 -6.64 -5.74
CA TYR A 75 -1.00 -7.76 -6.68
C TYR A 75 -2.31 -7.95 -7.46
N TRP A 76 -3.20 -6.96 -7.42
CA TRP A 76 -4.44 -7.01 -8.16
C TRP A 76 -4.18 -7.24 -9.65
N ASP A 77 -4.96 -8.14 -10.24
CA ASP A 77 -5.02 -8.40 -11.67
C ASP A 77 -6.41 -8.03 -12.20
N GLU A 78 -6.46 -7.21 -13.25
CA GLU A 78 -7.69 -6.73 -13.89
C GLU A 78 -8.53 -7.90 -14.43
N ASP A 79 -7.87 -8.95 -14.94
CA ASP A 79 -8.54 -10.10 -15.54
C ASP A 79 -9.27 -10.95 -14.50
N THR A 80 -8.82 -10.93 -13.24
CA THR A 80 -9.41 -11.72 -12.15
C THR A 80 -10.19 -10.87 -11.14
N GLY A 81 -10.02 -9.55 -11.15
CA GLY A 81 -10.59 -8.67 -10.13
C GLY A 81 -9.89 -8.83 -8.76
N ILE A 82 -10.34 -8.02 -7.79
CA ILE A 82 -10.03 -8.17 -6.34
C ILE A 82 -11.02 -9.16 -5.69
N HIS A 83 -11.81 -9.85 -6.53
CA HIS A 83 -12.68 -10.93 -6.10
C HIS A 83 -11.82 -12.13 -5.75
N ASP A 84 -11.28 -12.09 -4.54
CA ASP A 84 -10.89 -13.29 -3.86
C ASP A 84 -12.07 -13.80 -3.03
N GLU A 85 -12.14 -15.11 -2.84
CA GLU A 85 -13.18 -15.81 -2.06
C GLU A 85 -13.30 -15.24 -0.63
N LEU A 86 -12.29 -14.53 -0.14
CA LEU A 86 -12.28 -13.79 1.13
C LEU A 86 -13.16 -12.53 1.09
N THR A 87 -13.14 -11.79 -0.02
CA THR A 87 -13.98 -10.61 -0.25
C THR A 87 -15.45 -11.04 -0.38
N ASP A 88 -15.70 -12.15 -1.08
CA ASP A 88 -17.03 -12.74 -1.22
C ASP A 88 -17.55 -13.30 0.11
N TYR A 89 -16.71 -13.98 0.90
CA TYR A 89 -17.06 -14.42 2.26
C TYR A 89 -17.51 -13.24 3.14
N CYS A 90 -16.80 -12.10 3.09
CA CYS A 90 -17.21 -10.92 3.83
C CYS A 90 -18.49 -10.26 3.31
N ALA A 91 -18.79 -10.37 2.01
CA ALA A 91 -20.03 -9.85 1.44
C ALA A 91 -21.28 -10.61 1.94
N GLU A 92 -21.14 -11.86 2.34
CA GLU A 92 -22.23 -12.69 2.89
C GLU A 92 -22.49 -12.45 4.39
N LEU A 93 -21.63 -11.67 5.07
CA LEU A 93 -21.78 -11.41 6.49
C LEU A 93 -22.92 -10.41 6.79
N PRO A 94 -23.59 -10.53 7.95
CA PRO A 94 -24.51 -9.50 8.42
C PRO A 94 -23.79 -8.15 8.58
N GLN A 95 -24.47 -7.04 8.28
CA GLN A 95 -23.90 -5.69 8.30
C GLN A 95 -23.19 -5.33 9.62
N HIS A 96 -23.70 -5.76 10.78
CA HIS A 96 -23.05 -5.50 12.07
C HIS A 96 -21.69 -6.22 12.21
N GLN A 97 -21.50 -7.36 11.56
CA GLN A 97 -20.24 -8.11 11.57
C GLN A 97 -19.24 -7.49 10.60
N ILE A 98 -19.72 -7.09 9.42
CA ILE A 98 -18.92 -6.31 8.47
C ILE A 98 -18.38 -5.05 9.13
N ARG A 99 -19.24 -4.28 9.80
CA ARG A 99 -18.84 -3.09 10.54
C ARG A 99 -17.81 -3.41 11.62
N HIS A 100 -18.04 -4.45 12.42
CA HIS A 100 -17.09 -4.89 13.44
C HIS A 100 -15.72 -5.26 12.86
N HIS A 101 -15.67 -5.86 11.66
CA HIS A 101 -14.40 -6.14 10.99
C HIS A 101 -13.66 -4.87 10.60
N PHE A 102 -14.36 -3.87 10.08
CA PHE A 102 -13.74 -2.58 9.75
C PHE A 102 -13.28 -1.83 11.01
N GLU A 103 -14.03 -1.91 12.10
CA GLU A 103 -13.60 -1.39 13.41
C GLU A 103 -12.28 -2.05 13.85
N MET A 104 -12.18 -3.38 13.81
CA MET A 104 -10.93 -4.09 14.13
C MET A 104 -9.76 -3.75 13.21
N ILE A 105 -10.02 -3.53 11.91
CA ILE A 105 -8.98 -3.09 10.97
C ILE A 105 -8.43 -1.72 11.37
N VAL A 106 -9.31 -0.77 11.69
CA VAL A 106 -8.91 0.58 12.12
C VAL A 106 -8.16 0.51 13.46
N ASP A 107 -8.66 -0.27 14.42
CA ASP A 107 -8.00 -0.48 15.71
C ASP A 107 -6.59 -1.07 15.54
N LEU A 108 -6.38 -2.00 14.60
CA LEU A 108 -5.04 -2.51 14.30
C LEU A 108 -4.09 -1.43 13.78
N PHE A 109 -4.55 -0.52 12.92
CA PHE A 109 -3.68 0.56 12.47
C PHE A 109 -3.26 1.47 13.64
N ALA A 110 -4.17 1.71 14.58
CA ALA A 110 -3.91 2.46 15.80
C ALA A 110 -2.94 1.73 16.75
N ASP A 111 -3.18 0.44 17.00
CA ASP A 111 -2.39 -0.41 17.90
C ASP A 111 -0.91 -0.51 17.48
N TYR A 112 -0.65 -0.52 16.18
CA TYR A 112 0.70 -0.56 15.63
C TYR A 112 1.29 0.83 15.30
N ASP A 113 0.58 1.92 15.60
CA ASP A 113 1.00 3.31 15.34
C ASP A 113 1.37 3.56 13.87
N ILE A 114 0.56 3.00 12.96
CA ILE A 114 0.74 3.06 11.51
C ILE A 114 -0.33 3.92 10.78
N GLU A 115 -1.32 4.48 11.48
CA GLU A 115 -2.35 5.40 10.93
C GLU A 115 -2.01 6.91 10.99
N LYS A 116 -0.78 7.32 10.63
CA LYS A 116 -0.32 8.70 10.88
C LYS A 116 -0.80 9.77 9.89
N PHE A 117 -1.89 9.53 9.18
CA PHE A 117 -2.30 10.37 8.04
C PHE A 117 -3.40 11.40 8.39
N GLY A 118 -3.96 11.36 9.60
CA GLY A 118 -4.90 12.38 10.08
C GLY A 118 -6.25 12.40 9.35
N TYR A 119 -6.67 11.28 8.78
CA TYR A 119 -7.92 11.18 8.02
C TYR A 119 -9.16 11.42 8.89
N GLN A 120 -10.11 12.21 8.37
CA GLN A 120 -11.43 12.38 8.94
C GLN A 120 -12.45 11.89 7.92
N ASN A 121 -12.96 10.68 8.10
CA ASN A 121 -13.97 10.08 7.22
C ASN A 121 -15.32 9.99 7.92
N ASP A 122 -16.39 9.98 7.13
CA ASP A 122 -17.77 9.98 7.63
C ASP A 122 -18.18 8.61 8.21
N SER A 123 -17.51 7.52 7.78
CA SER A 123 -17.77 6.15 8.24
C SER A 123 -16.48 5.35 8.54
N ILE A 124 -16.61 4.32 9.39
CA ILE A 124 -15.50 3.43 9.74
C ILE A 124 -15.04 2.61 8.54
N GLU A 125 -15.98 2.24 7.67
CA GLU A 125 -15.71 1.51 6.44
C GLU A 125 -14.87 2.35 5.47
N GLU A 126 -15.24 3.61 5.25
CA GLU A 126 -14.44 4.54 4.45
C GLU A 126 -13.05 4.77 5.04
N GLN A 127 -12.96 4.94 6.38
CA GLN A 127 -11.67 5.09 7.06
C GLN A 127 -10.76 3.88 6.85
N ALA A 128 -11.28 2.68 7.03
CA ALA A 128 -10.52 1.45 6.81
C ALA A 128 -10.02 1.34 5.37
N MET A 129 -10.89 1.62 4.39
CA MET A 129 -10.54 1.54 2.97
C MET A 129 -9.47 2.58 2.57
N VAL A 130 -9.59 3.82 3.05
CA VAL A 130 -8.58 4.87 2.82
C VAL A 130 -7.23 4.47 3.42
N LEU A 131 -7.22 3.92 4.65
CA LEU A 131 -5.99 3.43 5.28
C LEU A 131 -5.38 2.26 4.49
N ILE A 132 -6.17 1.26 4.11
CA ILE A 132 -5.69 0.13 3.28
C ILE A 132 -5.07 0.64 1.97
N ALA A 133 -5.76 1.54 1.27
CA ALA A 133 -5.27 2.13 0.02
C ALA A 133 -3.98 2.93 0.22
N ARG A 134 -3.90 3.73 1.29
CA ARG A 134 -2.68 4.49 1.62
C ARG A 134 -1.50 3.56 1.92
N HIS A 135 -1.73 2.48 2.65
CA HIS A 135 -0.72 1.47 2.96
C HIS A 135 -0.28 0.64 1.76
N ALA A 136 -1.15 0.45 0.76
CA ALA A 136 -0.79 -0.18 -0.52
C ALA A 136 0.13 0.71 -1.36
N GLY A 137 -0.13 2.02 -1.37
CA GLY A 137 0.71 3.00 -2.07
C GLY A 137 0.72 2.78 -3.58
N ILE A 138 1.89 2.88 -4.21
CA ILE A 138 2.05 2.63 -5.65
C ILE A 138 2.65 1.23 -5.85
N PRO A 139 1.97 0.33 -6.58
CA PRO A 139 2.48 -0.99 -6.92
C PRO A 139 3.85 -0.95 -7.60
N ASN A 140 4.73 -1.88 -7.23
CA ASN A 140 6.14 -1.88 -7.66
C ASN A 140 6.31 -1.88 -9.19
N ASP A 141 5.44 -2.58 -9.90
CA ASP A 141 5.39 -2.71 -11.36
C ASP A 141 4.91 -1.44 -12.07
N GLU A 142 4.24 -0.53 -11.36
CA GLU A 142 3.71 0.71 -11.93
C GLU A 142 4.50 1.97 -11.51
N LYS A 143 5.41 1.86 -10.51
CA LYS A 143 6.19 2.99 -9.98
C LYS A 143 6.89 3.83 -11.05
N TYR A 144 7.53 3.17 -12.03
CA TYR A 144 8.20 3.87 -13.13
C TYR A 144 7.25 4.80 -13.89
N LEU A 145 6.10 4.27 -14.32
CA LEU A 145 5.12 5.00 -15.11
C LEU A 145 4.53 6.17 -14.32
N VAL A 146 4.25 5.95 -13.03
CA VAL A 146 3.76 7.02 -12.16
C VAL A 146 4.80 8.12 -11.98
N PHE A 147 6.08 7.77 -11.87
CA PHE A 147 7.15 8.76 -11.72
C PHE A 147 7.37 9.57 -13.00
N GLU A 148 7.38 8.94 -14.17
CA GLU A 148 7.44 9.66 -15.45
C GLU A 148 6.27 10.64 -15.58
N LEU A 149 5.05 10.18 -15.24
CA LEU A 149 3.86 11.01 -15.29
C LEU A 149 3.94 12.21 -14.33
N ILE A 150 4.47 12.04 -13.12
CA ILE A 150 4.67 13.15 -12.16
C ILE A 150 5.79 14.09 -12.62
N ASP A 151 6.87 13.56 -13.19
CA ASP A 151 8.01 14.35 -13.66
C ASP A 151 7.65 15.29 -14.81
N ASP A 152 6.75 14.86 -15.70
CA ASP A 152 6.23 15.69 -16.79
C ASP A 152 5.68 17.03 -16.28
N TYR A 153 5.09 17.03 -15.09
CA TYR A 153 4.54 18.22 -14.44
C TYR A 153 5.52 18.96 -13.52
N ARG A 154 6.75 18.46 -13.32
CA ARG A 154 7.73 19.08 -12.41
C ARG A 154 8.01 20.54 -12.77
N ASN A 155 8.14 20.84 -14.06
CA ASN A 155 8.48 22.15 -14.60
C ASN A 155 7.30 22.89 -15.26
N GLN A 156 6.09 22.34 -15.19
CA GLN A 156 4.91 22.97 -15.79
C GLN A 156 4.29 23.99 -14.83
N ASN A 157 3.86 25.14 -15.37
CA ASN A 157 3.14 26.15 -14.60
C ASN A 157 1.63 25.88 -14.61
N VAL A 158 1.22 24.77 -13.99
CA VAL A 158 -0.18 24.37 -13.82
C VAL A 158 -0.61 24.46 -12.36
N SER A 159 -1.92 24.60 -12.10
CA SER A 159 -2.42 24.55 -10.73
C SER A 159 -2.27 23.14 -10.15
N VAL A 160 -2.11 23.04 -8.82
CA VAL A 160 -2.02 21.74 -8.11
C VAL A 160 -3.22 20.85 -8.41
N THR A 161 -4.43 21.44 -8.39
CA THR A 161 -5.67 20.74 -8.74
C THR A 161 -5.65 20.19 -10.16
N GLN A 162 -5.21 20.98 -11.15
CA GLN A 162 -5.13 20.52 -12.54
C GLN A 162 -4.13 19.38 -12.68
N MET A 163 -2.95 19.54 -12.10
CA MET A 163 -1.90 18.50 -12.10
C MET A 163 -2.41 17.18 -11.51
N VAL A 164 -3.06 17.22 -10.34
CA VAL A 164 -3.58 16.03 -9.67
C VAL A 164 -4.65 15.33 -10.50
N ASN A 165 -5.58 16.09 -11.10
CA ASN A 165 -6.62 15.54 -11.96
C ASN A 165 -6.04 14.87 -13.21
N ASP A 166 -5.05 15.52 -13.83
CA ASP A 166 -4.42 14.99 -15.04
C ASP A 166 -3.60 13.73 -14.73
N ILE A 167 -2.80 13.74 -13.65
CA ILE A 167 -2.05 12.56 -13.20
C ILE A 167 -3.02 11.42 -12.91
N TYR A 168 -4.06 11.67 -12.11
CA TYR A 168 -5.05 10.65 -11.76
C TYR A 168 -5.74 10.05 -13.00
N ALA A 169 -6.05 10.86 -14.00
CA ALA A 169 -6.69 10.39 -15.23
C ALA A 169 -5.82 9.39 -16.01
N HIS A 170 -4.49 9.57 -15.96
CA HIS A 170 -3.49 8.80 -16.70
C HIS A 170 -2.73 7.79 -15.83
N LEU A 171 -3.08 7.64 -14.55
CA LEU A 171 -2.50 6.60 -13.70
C LEU A 171 -2.71 5.22 -14.35
N PRO A 172 -1.71 4.34 -14.28
CA PRO A 172 -1.87 2.93 -14.55
C PRO A 172 -3.00 2.31 -13.73
N TYR A 173 -3.54 1.19 -14.19
CA TYR A 173 -4.80 0.65 -13.71
C TYR A 173 -4.84 0.39 -12.19
N LYS A 174 -3.82 -0.27 -11.64
CA LYS A 174 -3.82 -0.63 -10.19
C LYS A 174 -3.69 0.62 -9.33
N SER A 175 -2.74 1.49 -9.66
CA SER A 175 -2.55 2.79 -9.01
C SER A 175 -3.82 3.64 -9.08
N LYS A 176 -4.47 3.69 -10.24
CA LYS A 176 -5.72 4.45 -10.43
C LYS A 176 -6.82 3.95 -9.50
N TYR A 177 -6.96 2.64 -9.35
CA TYR A 177 -7.94 2.05 -8.46
C TYR A 177 -7.62 2.28 -6.99
N ILE A 178 -6.37 2.09 -6.56
CA ILE A 178 -5.93 2.43 -5.21
C ILE A 178 -6.26 3.90 -4.91
N PHE A 179 -5.94 4.80 -5.83
CA PHE A 179 -6.23 6.21 -5.68
C PHE A 179 -7.74 6.50 -5.66
N SER A 180 -8.56 5.72 -6.38
CA SER A 180 -10.01 5.89 -6.37
C SER A 180 -10.65 5.65 -4.99
N MET A 181 -9.98 4.87 -4.13
CA MET A 181 -10.40 4.62 -2.74
C MET A 181 -10.04 5.76 -1.79
N LEU A 182 -9.09 6.61 -2.17
CA LEU A 182 -8.69 7.77 -1.37
C LEU A 182 -9.68 8.91 -1.59
N ASP A 183 -9.93 9.72 -0.56
CA ASP A 183 -10.60 11.00 -0.73
C ASP A 183 -9.73 11.98 -1.56
N TYR A 184 -10.34 13.08 -1.99
CA TYR A 184 -9.67 14.05 -2.84
C TYR A 184 -8.42 14.67 -2.19
N GLN A 185 -8.49 15.03 -0.90
CA GLN A 185 -7.37 15.63 -0.19
C GLN A 185 -6.22 14.63 -0.08
N SER A 186 -6.52 13.40 0.30
CA SER A 186 -5.56 12.30 0.36
C SER A 186 -4.83 12.08 -0.97
N ARG A 187 -5.55 12.09 -2.10
CA ARG A 187 -4.92 11.98 -3.44
C ARG A 187 -3.95 13.13 -3.71
N GLN A 188 -4.35 14.36 -3.37
CA GLN A 188 -3.49 15.52 -3.53
C GLN A 188 -2.22 15.40 -2.70
N ASP A 189 -2.35 15.02 -1.43
CA ASP A 189 -1.24 14.88 -0.50
C ASP A 189 -0.25 13.81 -1.00
N MET A 190 -0.75 12.66 -1.46
CA MET A 190 0.10 11.60 -2.03
C MET A 190 0.89 12.05 -3.26
N ILE A 191 0.22 12.65 -4.25
CA ILE A 191 0.90 13.12 -5.48
C ILE A 191 1.90 14.23 -5.15
N TRP A 192 1.52 15.15 -4.28
CA TRP A 192 2.38 16.26 -3.88
C TRP A 192 3.61 15.78 -3.13
N GLU A 193 3.45 14.83 -2.20
CA GLU A 193 4.55 14.20 -1.46
C GLU A 193 5.57 13.55 -2.40
N ILE A 194 5.09 12.76 -3.39
CA ILE A 194 5.96 12.12 -4.38
C ILE A 194 6.68 13.16 -5.23
N ARG A 195 5.96 14.18 -5.71
CA ARG A 195 6.56 15.26 -6.50
C ARG A 195 7.63 16.03 -5.71
N ALA A 196 7.37 16.30 -4.44
CA ALA A 196 8.33 16.97 -3.57
C ALA A 196 9.57 16.10 -3.32
N LEU A 197 9.39 14.81 -3.04
CA LEU A 197 10.46 13.83 -2.90
C LEU A 197 11.35 13.79 -4.16
N MET A 198 10.73 13.71 -5.34
CA MET A 198 11.44 13.74 -6.62
C MET A 198 12.22 15.04 -6.81
N ALA A 199 11.62 16.19 -6.51
CA ALA A 199 12.28 17.50 -6.64
C ALA A 199 13.49 17.62 -5.70
N ASP A 200 13.37 17.18 -4.46
CA ASP A 200 14.47 17.16 -3.48
C ASP A 200 15.66 16.33 -3.99
N ILE A 201 15.39 15.09 -4.43
CA ILE A 201 16.41 14.19 -4.99
C ILE A 201 17.08 14.82 -6.21
N CYS A 202 16.29 15.40 -7.13
CA CYS A 202 16.81 16.03 -8.34
C CYS A 202 17.64 17.31 -8.06
N SER A 203 17.33 18.02 -6.98
CA SER A 203 18.08 19.21 -6.57
C SER A 203 19.43 18.90 -5.94
N GLY A 204 19.72 17.61 -5.66
CA GLY A 204 20.99 17.12 -5.12
C GLY A 204 21.12 17.24 -3.61
N VAL A 205 19.99 17.26 -2.87
CA VAL A 205 19.94 17.87 -1.52
C VAL A 205 19.54 16.94 -0.35
N PRO A 206 19.24 15.63 -0.49
CA PRO A 206 19.44 14.82 0.73
C PRO A 206 19.97 13.38 0.56
N SER A 207 20.66 12.90 1.61
CA SER A 207 20.94 11.47 1.80
C SER A 207 19.64 10.69 2.04
N ARG A 208 19.72 9.36 1.92
CA ARG A 208 18.57 8.47 2.20
C ARG A 208 17.99 8.70 3.60
N GLU A 209 18.84 8.87 4.61
CA GLU A 209 18.44 9.12 6.00
C GLU A 209 17.70 10.46 6.16
N GLU A 210 18.15 11.49 5.47
CA GLU A 210 17.52 12.81 5.49
C GLU A 210 16.13 12.78 4.84
N LEU A 211 15.98 12.07 3.71
CA LEU A 211 14.68 11.83 3.10
C LEU A 211 13.74 11.02 3.99
N LEU A 212 14.26 9.96 4.61
CA LEU A 212 13.49 9.16 5.55
C LEU A 212 12.99 10.02 6.72
N ALA A 213 13.79 10.96 7.21
CA ALA A 213 13.37 11.90 8.26
C ALA A 213 12.36 12.95 7.76
N LYS A 214 12.56 13.49 6.55
CA LYS A 214 11.70 14.53 5.96
C LYS A 214 10.34 13.99 5.53
N TYR A 215 10.28 12.73 5.09
CA TYR A 215 9.09 12.07 4.55
C TYR A 215 8.70 10.84 5.40
N PRO A 216 8.30 11.03 6.68
CA PRO A 216 8.07 9.91 7.61
C PRO A 216 6.90 9.00 7.23
N HIS A 217 5.98 9.49 6.39
CA HIS A 217 4.77 8.78 5.96
C HIS A 217 4.88 8.17 4.57
N THR A 218 6.04 8.31 3.92
CA THR A 218 6.32 7.70 2.62
C THR A 218 6.98 6.34 2.81
N SER A 219 6.56 5.35 2.02
CA SER A 219 7.16 4.01 2.04
C SER A 219 8.67 4.09 1.76
N ILE A 220 9.43 3.25 2.45
CA ILE A 220 10.86 3.11 2.23
C ILE A 220 11.14 2.69 0.78
N SER A 221 10.34 1.74 0.28
CA SER A 221 10.49 1.24 -1.09
C SER A 221 10.29 2.31 -2.15
N LEU A 222 9.43 3.31 -1.92
CA LEU A 222 9.19 4.42 -2.86
C LEU A 222 10.34 5.43 -2.84
N ILE A 223 10.90 5.73 -1.66
CA ILE A 223 12.09 6.58 -1.52
C ILE A 223 13.28 5.94 -2.25
N ASP A 224 13.52 4.65 -2.00
CA ASP A 224 14.60 3.91 -2.65
C ASP A 224 14.41 3.85 -4.17
N TYR A 225 13.17 3.63 -4.63
CA TYR A 225 12.87 3.67 -6.06
C TYR A 225 13.15 5.03 -6.70
N CYS A 226 12.91 6.13 -5.99
CA CYS A 226 13.16 7.47 -6.50
C CYS A 226 14.65 7.76 -6.71
N PHE A 227 15.53 7.20 -5.87
CA PHE A 227 16.96 7.24 -6.13
C PHE A 227 17.32 6.49 -7.42
N PHE A 228 16.86 5.24 -7.57
CA PHE A 228 17.14 4.44 -8.76
C PHE A 228 16.61 5.07 -10.04
N TRP A 229 15.43 5.67 -9.99
CA TRP A 229 14.84 6.38 -11.12
C TRP A 229 15.71 7.58 -11.54
N GLN A 230 16.17 8.40 -10.59
CA GLN A 230 17.02 9.56 -10.90
C GLN A 230 18.40 9.16 -11.43
N GLU A 231 19.01 8.13 -10.87
CA GLU A 231 20.27 7.56 -11.38
C GLU A 231 20.11 7.07 -12.82
N GLY A 232 19.03 6.33 -13.10
CA GLY A 232 18.70 5.84 -14.43
C GLY A 232 18.57 6.97 -15.46
N ARG A 233 17.88 8.07 -15.11
CA ARG A 233 17.77 9.25 -15.98
C ARG A 233 19.09 9.93 -16.25
N THR A 234 19.91 10.09 -15.20
CA THR A 234 21.23 10.72 -15.33
C THR A 234 22.11 9.94 -16.32
N LEU A 235 22.06 8.60 -16.28
CA LEU A 235 22.78 7.75 -17.23
C LEU A 235 22.26 7.89 -18.67
N ILE A 236 20.93 7.98 -18.86
CA ILE A 236 20.32 8.19 -20.18
C ILE A 236 20.73 9.55 -20.76
N ASP A 237 20.72 10.60 -19.94
CA ASP A 237 21.07 11.95 -20.39
C ASP A 237 22.57 12.09 -20.69
N GLN A 238 23.44 11.32 -20.01
CA GLN A 238 24.87 11.22 -20.33
C GLN A 238 25.18 10.42 -21.60
N ALA A 239 24.27 9.53 -22.01
CA ALA A 239 24.42 8.69 -23.20
C ALA A 239 23.93 9.36 -24.50
N LYS A 240 23.26 10.51 -24.40
CA LYS A 240 22.80 11.35 -25.51
C LYS A 240 23.84 12.42 -25.86
#